data_AF-A0A9W9KLQ9-F1
#
_entry.id   AF-A0A9W9KLQ9-F1
#
_cell.length_a   1.000
_cell.length_b   1.000
_cell.length_c   1.000
_cell.angle_alpha   90.00
_cell.angle_beta   90.00
_cell.angle_gamma   90.00
#
_symmetry.space_group_name_H-M   'P 1'
#
loop_
_entity.id
_entity.type
_entity.pdbx_description
1 polymer ?
#
loop_
_entity_poly.entity_id
_entity_poly.type
_entity_poly.pdbx_seq_one_letter_code
_entity_poly.pdbx_strand_id
1 'polypeptide(L)'
;MEHLIKAFRRVQNKLDDPRELLELFERLENDPSSASAEDRIRLLDLPSASVQRESIAAVTTLTKSELLKRAAESPTELSEDEINFLRAKYWHHAMDWPIDDALMDAVNLLEEIKENYSDELCDRLARVQGPLYDESECKAFENADLEYFRRAHADFEQDRQDDLDVVFEHGKPWLQRLWQEDKGATWGYAVFENPQFVADPLFDAYKGEQGIAIEKSLHRIVAGLQIGPYYSMQPQTWPSQIGDVDRLHEIVDKLRQEFKHRRNEGILPNGLLRNVFLYLDHESASSVLYAHAYVDNMWMWAVDPDHTPDDDTTDGYKGYFRVSLKQLVDNFYVARRWQSEISMKDLWKAAQGEPNTAFASMEPETPDKFPLRTETHNLVPGELRPIRRVSDCA
;
A
#
# COMPACT_ATOMS: atom_id res chain seq x y z
N MET A 1 2.63 2.69 -30.07
CA MET A 1 3.47 3.84 -30.46
C MET A 1 2.72 5.16 -30.32
N GLU A 2 1.51 5.32 -30.89
CA GLU A 2 0.72 6.55 -30.76
C GLU A 2 0.53 7.02 -29.30
N HIS A 3 0.23 6.10 -28.38
CA HIS A 3 0.10 6.43 -26.95
C HIS A 3 1.40 6.98 -26.34
N LEU A 4 2.55 6.36 -26.64
CA LEU A 4 3.86 6.83 -26.17
C LEU A 4 4.21 8.21 -26.72
N ILE A 5 3.98 8.45 -28.02
CA ILE A 5 4.24 9.74 -28.65
C ILE A 5 3.32 10.84 -28.10
N LYS A 6 2.06 10.52 -27.83
CA LYS A 6 1.14 11.48 -27.19
C LYS A 6 1.62 11.90 -25.79
N ALA A 7 2.34 11.03 -25.09
CA ALA A 7 2.88 11.34 -23.77
C ALA A 7 4.12 12.27 -23.82
N PHE A 8 4.72 12.50 -24.98
CA PHE A 8 5.90 13.37 -25.10
C PHE A 8 5.60 14.78 -24.57
N ARG A 9 6.52 15.35 -23.79
CA ARG A 9 6.41 16.69 -23.20
C ARG A 9 6.21 17.74 -24.28
N ARG A 10 6.84 17.58 -25.45
CA ARG A 10 6.63 18.47 -26.60
C ARG A 10 5.19 18.44 -27.11
N VAL A 11 4.54 17.27 -27.14
CA VAL A 11 3.11 17.14 -27.50
C VAL A 11 2.22 17.73 -26.42
N GLN A 12 2.48 17.41 -25.15
CA GLN A 12 1.73 17.96 -24.00
C GLN A 12 1.78 19.50 -23.96
N ASN A 13 2.94 20.08 -24.29
CA ASN A 13 3.14 21.52 -24.38
C ASN A 13 2.72 22.13 -25.73
N LYS A 14 2.09 21.35 -26.63
CA LYS A 14 1.63 21.79 -27.97
C LYS A 14 2.75 22.37 -28.85
N LEU A 15 3.97 21.90 -28.64
CA LEU A 15 5.14 22.23 -29.45
C LEU A 15 5.23 21.34 -30.70
N ASP A 16 4.61 20.16 -30.64
CA ASP A 16 4.54 19.21 -31.75
C ASP A 16 3.16 18.57 -31.88
N ASP A 17 2.80 18.22 -33.11
CA ASP A 17 1.63 17.40 -33.40
C ASP A 17 1.99 15.90 -33.30
N PRO A 18 1.20 15.09 -32.58
CA PRO A 18 1.52 13.68 -32.37
C PRO A 18 1.47 12.84 -33.66
N ARG A 19 0.71 13.25 -34.68
CA ARG A 19 0.66 12.53 -35.97
C ARG A 19 1.93 12.79 -36.77
N GLU A 20 2.39 14.03 -36.82
CA GLU A 20 3.66 14.37 -37.47
C GLU A 20 4.84 13.65 -36.80
N LEU A 21 4.83 13.52 -35.47
CA LEU A 21 5.86 12.77 -34.75
C LEU A 21 5.79 11.26 -35.03
N LEU A 22 4.60 10.70 -35.21
CA LEU A 22 4.44 9.29 -35.57
C LEU A 22 4.96 9.02 -36.99
N GLU A 23 4.66 9.90 -37.95
CA GLU A 23 5.21 9.82 -39.31
C GLU A 23 6.75 9.97 -39.30
N LEU A 24 7.27 10.88 -38.46
CA LEU A 24 8.69 11.04 -38.25
C LEU A 24 9.34 9.78 -37.68
N PHE A 25 8.71 9.18 -36.68
CA PHE A 25 9.15 7.92 -36.09
C PHE A 25 9.22 6.81 -37.13
N GLU A 26 8.15 6.58 -37.91
CA GLU A 26 8.11 5.55 -38.95
C GLU A 26 9.17 5.78 -40.04
N ARG A 27 9.42 7.03 -40.42
CA ARG A 27 10.50 7.38 -41.36
C ARG A 27 11.86 7.00 -40.80
N LEU A 28 12.16 7.39 -39.56
CA LEU A 28 13.47 7.15 -38.94
C LEU A 28 13.67 5.71 -38.48
N GLU A 29 12.59 4.95 -38.26
CA GLU A 29 12.66 3.50 -38.04
C GLU A 29 13.22 2.78 -39.29
N ASN A 30 12.94 3.29 -40.48
CA ASN A 30 13.41 2.72 -41.75
C ASN A 30 14.76 3.30 -42.22
N ASP A 31 15.03 4.58 -41.93
CA ASP A 31 16.28 5.25 -42.30
C ASP A 31 16.76 6.23 -41.20
N PRO A 32 17.43 5.72 -40.14
CA PRO A 32 17.95 6.54 -39.06
C PRO A 32 18.98 7.58 -39.52
N SER A 33 19.69 7.31 -40.62
CA SER A 33 20.74 8.18 -41.14
C SER A 33 20.21 9.47 -41.77
N SER A 34 18.91 9.50 -42.08
CA SER A 34 18.21 10.69 -42.60
C SER A 34 17.80 11.70 -41.53
N ALA A 35 18.12 11.45 -40.25
CA ALA A 35 17.73 12.32 -39.15
C ALA A 35 18.44 13.68 -39.21
N SER A 36 17.65 14.76 -39.16
CA SER A 36 18.16 16.11 -38.96
C SER A 36 18.37 16.43 -37.47
N ALA A 37 19.05 17.55 -37.18
CA ALA A 37 19.21 18.03 -35.80
C ALA A 37 17.85 18.38 -35.14
N GLU A 38 16.88 18.83 -35.93
CA GLU A 38 15.52 19.10 -35.43
C GLU A 38 14.76 17.78 -35.17
N ASP A 39 14.89 16.80 -36.06
CA ASP A 39 14.29 15.47 -35.86
C ASP A 39 14.78 14.82 -34.56
N ARG A 40 16.09 14.98 -34.26
CA ARG A 40 16.69 14.55 -32.99
C ARG A 40 15.98 15.21 -31.80
N ILE A 41 15.82 16.54 -31.80
CA ILE A 41 15.17 17.26 -30.69
C ILE A 41 13.72 16.76 -30.51
N ARG A 42 13.00 16.60 -31.61
CA ARG A 42 11.59 16.16 -31.62
C ARG A 42 11.43 14.73 -31.10
N LEU A 43 12.18 13.77 -31.64
CA LEU A 43 12.04 12.35 -31.26
C LEU A 43 12.66 12.00 -29.91
N LEU A 44 13.69 12.74 -29.45
CA LEU A 44 14.23 12.57 -28.10
C LEU A 44 13.42 13.32 -27.03
N ASP A 45 12.35 14.02 -27.44
CA ASP A 45 11.47 14.81 -26.57
C ASP A 45 12.24 15.90 -25.77
N LEU A 46 13.21 16.55 -26.44
CA LEU A 46 14.06 17.57 -25.84
C LEU A 46 13.47 18.98 -26.05
N PRO A 47 13.72 19.94 -25.16
CA PRO A 47 13.40 21.33 -25.43
C PRO A 47 14.28 21.88 -26.57
N SER A 48 13.94 23.06 -27.11
CA SER A 48 14.76 23.69 -28.15
C SER A 48 16.19 23.98 -27.66
N ALA A 49 17.15 24.10 -28.57
CA ALA A 49 18.55 24.30 -28.21
C ALA A 49 18.82 25.59 -27.40
N SER A 50 18.01 26.65 -27.58
CA SER A 50 18.10 27.86 -26.76
C SER A 50 17.64 27.58 -25.33
N VAL A 51 16.51 26.90 -25.17
CA VAL A 51 15.97 26.52 -23.87
C VAL A 51 16.93 25.56 -23.15
N GLN A 52 17.48 24.55 -23.83
CA GLN A 52 18.51 23.68 -23.24
C GLN A 52 19.67 24.49 -22.66
N ARG A 53 20.20 25.47 -23.40
CA ARG A 53 21.34 26.28 -22.96
C ARG A 53 20.99 27.14 -21.76
N GLU A 54 19.84 27.79 -21.78
CA GLU A 54 19.35 28.61 -20.67
C GLU A 54 19.12 27.76 -19.42
N SER A 55 18.47 26.60 -19.55
CA SER A 55 18.22 25.70 -18.42
C SER A 55 19.51 25.11 -17.84
N ILE A 56 20.48 24.73 -18.68
CA ILE A 56 21.79 24.24 -18.20
C ILE A 56 22.48 25.32 -17.36
N ALA A 57 22.54 26.56 -17.87
CA ALA A 57 23.18 27.67 -17.19
C ALA A 57 22.49 28.07 -15.88
N ALA A 58 21.19 27.76 -15.74
CA ALA A 58 20.44 27.99 -14.51
C ALA A 58 20.74 26.95 -13.42
N VAL A 59 21.12 25.72 -13.79
CA VAL A 59 21.32 24.60 -12.86
C VAL A 59 22.80 24.38 -12.51
N THR A 60 23.70 24.59 -13.46
CA THR A 60 25.12 24.27 -13.27
C THR A 60 26.04 25.25 -14.00
N THR A 61 27.29 25.35 -13.51
CA THR A 61 28.35 26.13 -14.18
C THR A 61 29.06 25.33 -15.27
N LEU A 62 28.74 24.04 -15.44
CA LEU A 62 29.35 23.18 -16.46
C LEU A 62 28.78 23.47 -17.84
N THR A 63 29.58 23.18 -18.87
CA THR A 63 29.06 23.06 -20.23
C THR A 63 28.19 21.80 -20.38
N LYS A 64 27.33 21.74 -21.40
CA LYS A 64 26.51 20.55 -21.71
C LYS A 64 27.37 19.28 -21.78
N SER A 65 28.49 19.33 -22.50
CA SER A 65 29.37 18.18 -22.69
C SER A 65 30.05 17.73 -21.39
N GLU A 66 30.48 18.67 -20.55
CA GLU A 66 31.06 18.34 -19.24
C GLU A 66 30.02 17.73 -18.30
N LEU A 67 28.79 18.26 -18.26
CA LEU A 67 27.69 17.70 -17.47
C LEU A 67 27.36 16.27 -17.90
N LEU A 68 27.19 16.04 -19.21
CA LEU A 68 26.91 14.72 -19.75
C LEU A 68 28.03 13.72 -19.48
N LYS A 69 29.28 14.14 -19.66
CA LYS A 69 30.44 13.30 -19.36
C LYS A 69 30.48 12.93 -17.87
N ARG A 70 30.29 13.89 -16.97
CA ARG A 70 30.24 13.64 -15.52
C ARG A 70 29.12 12.65 -15.17
N ALA A 71 27.92 12.85 -15.70
CA ALA A 71 26.81 11.95 -15.47
C ALA A 71 27.07 10.52 -15.99
N ALA A 72 27.72 10.40 -17.15
CA ALA A 72 28.02 9.11 -17.76
C ALA A 72 29.19 8.35 -17.11
N GLU A 73 30.15 9.05 -16.51
CA GLU A 73 31.38 8.47 -15.94
C GLU A 73 31.38 8.44 -14.40
N SER A 74 30.73 9.39 -13.74
CA SER A 74 30.78 9.58 -12.27
C SER A 74 29.46 10.18 -11.74
N PRO A 75 28.32 9.48 -11.89
CA PRO A 75 27.00 10.01 -11.53
C PRO A 75 26.85 10.38 -10.05
N THR A 76 27.62 9.74 -9.16
CA THR A 76 27.63 10.08 -7.72
C THR A 76 28.16 11.48 -7.41
N GLU A 77 28.88 12.10 -8.35
CA GLU A 77 29.38 13.48 -8.23
C GLU A 77 28.35 14.54 -8.67
N LEU A 78 27.21 14.13 -9.24
CA LEU A 78 26.15 15.06 -9.62
C LEU A 78 25.44 15.63 -8.37
N SER A 79 25.09 16.91 -8.42
CA SER A 79 24.18 17.50 -7.44
C SER A 79 22.75 16.97 -7.61
N GLU A 80 21.89 17.17 -6.60
CA GLU A 80 20.47 16.81 -6.70
C GLU A 80 19.76 17.56 -7.83
N ASP A 81 20.05 18.86 -7.98
CA ASP A 81 19.51 19.68 -9.06
C ASP A 81 19.98 19.19 -10.44
N GLU A 82 21.26 18.80 -10.57
CA GLU A 82 21.80 18.24 -11.82
C GLU A 82 21.15 16.90 -12.18
N ILE A 83 20.89 16.04 -11.19
CA ILE A 83 20.19 14.76 -11.37
C ILE A 83 18.76 14.99 -11.85
N ASN A 84 18.00 15.81 -11.13
CA ASN A 84 16.61 16.11 -11.48
C ASN A 84 16.52 16.75 -12.86
N PHE A 85 17.46 17.63 -13.19
CA PHE A 85 17.55 18.28 -14.49
C PHE A 85 17.84 17.31 -15.65
N LEU A 86 18.74 16.34 -15.45
CA LEU A 86 19.05 15.32 -16.45
C LEU A 86 17.92 14.30 -16.62
N ARG A 87 17.27 13.87 -15.53
CA ARG A 87 16.05 13.02 -15.59
C ARG A 87 14.94 13.70 -16.37
N ALA A 88 14.78 15.01 -16.14
CA ALA A 88 13.89 15.86 -16.89
C ALA A 88 14.35 16.15 -18.33
N LYS A 89 15.43 15.55 -18.85
CA LYS A 89 15.94 15.77 -20.22
C LYS A 89 16.01 17.27 -20.60
N TYR A 90 16.52 18.09 -19.68
CA TYR A 90 16.68 19.54 -19.80
C TYR A 90 15.43 20.42 -19.63
N TRP A 91 14.27 19.85 -19.32
CA TRP A 91 13.06 20.62 -19.04
C TRP A 91 13.12 21.23 -17.63
N HIS A 92 13.22 22.56 -17.53
CA HIS A 92 13.49 23.28 -16.26
C HIS A 92 12.34 23.22 -15.23
N HIS A 93 11.10 22.97 -15.68
CA HIS A 93 9.89 22.86 -14.83
C HIS A 93 9.22 21.49 -14.94
N ALA A 94 9.98 20.46 -15.32
CA ALA A 94 9.42 19.15 -15.62
C ALA A 94 8.94 18.35 -14.39
N MET A 95 9.37 18.73 -13.19
CA MET A 95 8.91 18.14 -11.92
C MET A 95 7.58 18.72 -11.44
N ASP A 96 6.88 19.54 -12.25
CA ASP A 96 5.44 19.65 -12.11
C ASP A 96 4.85 18.27 -12.48
N TRP A 97 4.47 17.54 -11.44
CA TRP A 97 4.01 16.14 -11.39
C TRP A 97 3.16 15.61 -12.57
N PRO A 98 2.20 16.35 -13.18
CA PRO A 98 1.28 15.76 -14.16
C PRO A 98 1.88 15.29 -15.50
N ILE A 99 3.16 15.54 -15.81
CA ILE A 99 3.73 15.16 -17.11
C ILE A 99 4.38 13.77 -17.09
N ASP A 100 5.01 13.36 -15.98
CA ASP A 100 5.53 11.99 -15.86
C ASP A 100 4.39 10.97 -15.74
N ASP A 101 3.25 11.41 -15.19
CA ASP A 101 2.00 10.63 -15.16
C ASP A 101 1.54 10.24 -16.58
N ALA A 102 1.69 11.12 -17.58
CA ALA A 102 1.21 10.84 -18.94
C ALA A 102 1.96 9.69 -19.63
N LEU A 103 3.27 9.55 -19.38
CA LEU A 103 4.06 8.45 -19.92
C LEU A 103 3.72 7.14 -19.20
N MET A 104 3.60 7.18 -17.87
CA MET A 104 3.19 6.02 -17.08
C MET A 104 1.79 5.55 -17.47
N ASP A 105 0.82 6.46 -17.61
CA ASP A 105 -0.52 6.16 -18.09
C ASP A 105 -0.51 5.54 -19.49
N ALA A 106 0.34 6.04 -20.39
CA ALA A 106 0.49 5.47 -21.71
C ALA A 106 1.05 4.04 -21.68
N VAL A 107 2.02 3.75 -20.80
CA VAL A 107 2.58 2.41 -20.60
C VAL A 107 1.54 1.47 -19.99
N ASN A 108 0.86 1.89 -18.92
CA ASN A 108 -0.20 1.12 -18.25
C ASN A 108 -1.32 0.74 -19.23
N LEU A 109 -1.77 1.70 -20.05
CA LEU A 109 -2.78 1.43 -21.08
C LEU A 109 -2.31 0.39 -22.11
N LEU A 110 -1.02 0.40 -22.48
CA LEU A 110 -0.47 -0.57 -23.43
C LEU A 110 -0.38 -1.98 -22.81
N GLU A 111 -0.12 -2.09 -21.52
CA GLU A 111 -0.12 -3.36 -20.78
C GLU A 111 -1.51 -3.98 -20.68
N GLU A 112 -2.55 -3.17 -20.54
CA GLU A 112 -3.94 -3.63 -20.55
C GLU A 112 -4.36 -4.27 -21.89
N ILE A 113 -3.74 -3.87 -23.00
CA ILE A 113 -4.04 -4.41 -24.33
C ILE A 113 -3.51 -5.84 -24.45
N LYS A 114 -2.24 -6.07 -24.07
CA LYS A 114 -1.56 -7.36 -24.20
C LYS A 114 -0.28 -7.40 -23.36
N GLU A 115 -0.05 -8.52 -22.69
CA GLU A 115 1.19 -8.83 -21.96
C GLU A 115 2.43 -8.63 -22.85
N ASN A 116 3.42 -7.88 -22.35
CA ASN A 116 4.68 -7.50 -23.01
C ASN A 116 4.54 -6.60 -24.26
N TYR A 117 3.35 -6.06 -24.56
CA TYR A 117 3.17 -5.17 -25.71
C TYR A 117 3.77 -3.78 -25.47
N SER A 118 3.73 -3.30 -24.22
CA SER A 118 4.44 -2.10 -23.78
C SER A 118 5.94 -2.23 -24.06
N ASP A 119 6.55 -3.32 -23.61
CA ASP A 119 7.98 -3.61 -23.81
C ASP A 119 8.38 -3.57 -25.28
N GLU A 120 7.63 -4.26 -26.15
CA GLU A 120 7.92 -4.27 -27.59
C GLU A 120 7.92 -2.85 -28.18
N LEU A 121 6.96 -2.01 -27.78
CA LEU A 121 6.83 -0.65 -28.28
C LEU A 121 7.90 0.29 -27.71
N CYS A 122 8.23 0.15 -26.43
CA CYS A 122 9.31 0.88 -25.77
C CYS A 122 10.66 0.52 -26.39
N ASP A 123 10.91 -0.77 -26.64
CA ASP A 123 12.12 -1.25 -27.32
C ASP A 123 12.23 -0.72 -28.75
N ARG A 124 11.10 -0.69 -29.50
CA ARG A 124 11.06 -0.07 -30.82
C ARG A 124 11.43 1.41 -30.75
N LEU A 125 10.85 2.15 -29.80
CA LEU A 125 11.16 3.56 -29.60
C LEU A 125 12.65 3.78 -29.26
N ALA A 126 13.17 3.00 -28.32
CA ALA A 126 14.57 3.06 -27.89
C ALA A 126 15.54 2.75 -29.05
N ARG A 127 15.22 1.79 -29.93
CA ARG A 127 16.04 1.50 -31.12
C ARG A 127 16.12 2.67 -32.09
N VAL A 128 15.04 3.42 -32.27
CA VAL A 128 15.03 4.61 -33.15
C VAL A 128 15.75 5.79 -32.48
N GLN A 129 15.58 5.96 -31.16
CA GLN A 129 16.19 7.05 -30.40
C GLN A 129 17.70 6.85 -30.17
N GLY A 130 18.17 5.62 -30.01
CA GLY A 130 19.56 5.28 -29.68
C GLY A 130 20.61 6.00 -30.55
N PRO A 131 20.52 5.91 -31.90
CA PRO A 131 21.44 6.60 -32.79
C PRO A 131 21.36 8.13 -32.79
N LEU A 132 20.29 8.72 -32.20
CA LEU A 132 20.06 10.16 -32.18
C LEU A 132 20.77 10.84 -31.00
N TYR A 133 21.17 10.09 -29.97
CA TYR A 133 21.85 10.66 -28.81
C TYR A 133 23.28 11.09 -29.14
N ASP A 134 23.72 12.18 -28.52
CA ASP A 134 25.13 12.58 -28.58
C ASP A 134 26.00 11.60 -27.77
N GLU A 135 27.33 11.67 -27.95
CA GLU A 135 28.27 10.89 -27.15
C GLU A 135 28.00 11.12 -25.65
N SER A 136 27.81 10.01 -24.92
CA SER A 136 27.47 9.99 -23.49
C SER A 136 26.06 10.48 -23.10
N GLU A 137 25.23 11.02 -24.01
CA GLU A 137 23.94 11.61 -23.63
C GLU A 137 22.92 10.57 -23.13
N CYS A 138 22.75 9.45 -23.86
CA CYS A 138 21.86 8.36 -23.43
C CYS A 138 22.28 7.82 -22.05
N LYS A 139 23.57 7.51 -21.91
CA LYS A 139 24.15 6.97 -20.68
C LYS A 139 24.07 7.96 -19.52
N ALA A 140 24.20 9.27 -19.78
CA ALA A 140 24.05 10.31 -18.76
C ALA A 140 22.62 10.35 -18.21
N PHE A 141 21.60 10.25 -19.06
CA PHE A 141 20.20 10.21 -18.62
C PHE A 141 19.90 8.94 -17.81
N GLU A 142 20.31 7.77 -18.32
CA GLU A 142 20.15 6.49 -17.62
C GLU A 142 20.83 6.51 -16.25
N ASN A 143 22.09 6.98 -16.18
CA ASN A 143 22.82 7.04 -14.92
C ASN A 143 22.24 8.06 -13.93
N ALA A 144 21.72 9.20 -14.41
CA ALA A 144 21.06 10.18 -13.55
C ALA A 144 19.79 9.60 -12.92
N ASP A 145 19.01 8.85 -13.69
CA ASP A 145 17.80 8.18 -13.21
C ASP A 145 18.14 7.08 -12.19
N LEU A 146 19.12 6.23 -12.49
CA LEU A 146 19.62 5.23 -11.54
C LEU A 146 20.15 5.85 -10.25
N GLU A 147 20.90 6.95 -10.33
CA GLU A 147 21.45 7.65 -9.17
C GLU A 147 20.33 8.29 -8.33
N TYR A 148 19.30 8.85 -8.95
CA TYR A 148 18.12 9.34 -8.25
C TYR A 148 17.45 8.23 -7.45
N PHE A 149 17.17 7.09 -8.09
CA PHE A 149 16.55 5.96 -7.40
C PHE A 149 17.44 5.41 -6.28
N ARG A 150 18.76 5.39 -6.48
CA ARG A 150 19.72 5.00 -5.43
C ARG A 150 19.64 5.93 -4.21
N ARG A 151 19.58 7.25 -4.42
CA ARG A 151 19.45 8.24 -3.34
C ARG A 151 18.08 8.15 -2.67
N ALA A 152 17.01 8.12 -3.45
CA ALA A 152 15.64 7.97 -2.96
C ALA A 152 15.46 6.67 -2.14
N HIS A 153 16.08 5.57 -2.57
CA HIS A 153 16.08 4.32 -1.81
C HIS A 153 16.86 4.46 -0.48
N ALA A 154 17.98 5.18 -0.47
CA ALA A 154 18.73 5.42 0.76
C ALA A 154 17.92 6.30 1.74
N ASP A 155 17.26 7.33 1.23
CA ASP A 155 16.37 8.19 2.02
C ASP A 155 15.17 7.41 2.54
N PHE A 156 14.55 6.57 1.71
CA PHE A 156 13.46 5.68 2.12
C PHE A 156 13.89 4.69 3.20
N GLU A 157 15.09 4.13 3.08
CA GLU A 157 15.63 3.20 4.07
C GLU A 157 15.92 3.91 5.40
N GLN A 158 16.37 5.16 5.35
CA GLN A 158 16.53 6.01 6.53
C GLN A 158 15.19 6.37 7.15
N ASP A 159 14.21 6.84 6.35
CA ASP A 159 12.85 7.15 6.80
C ASP A 159 12.19 5.91 7.44
N ARG A 160 12.45 4.72 6.88
CA ARG A 160 12.02 3.45 7.46
C ARG A 160 12.66 3.17 8.81
N GLN A 161 13.97 3.38 8.95
CA GLN A 161 14.65 3.19 10.22
C GLN A 161 14.17 4.19 11.26
N ASP A 162 13.98 5.46 10.88
CA ASP A 162 13.45 6.52 11.74
C ASP A 162 12.02 6.19 12.22
N ASP A 163 11.15 5.67 11.35
CA ASP A 163 9.81 5.21 11.74
C ASP A 163 9.89 4.04 12.73
N LEU A 164 10.76 3.05 12.49
CA LEU A 164 10.95 1.92 13.42
C LEU A 164 11.48 2.38 14.78
N ASP A 165 12.39 3.35 14.82
CA ASP A 165 12.92 3.90 16.06
C ASP A 165 11.80 4.57 16.88
N VAL A 166 10.92 5.34 16.22
CA VAL A 166 9.70 5.92 16.84
C VAL A 166 8.77 4.83 17.38
N VAL A 167 8.52 3.77 16.60
CA VAL A 167 7.69 2.63 17.00
C VAL A 167 8.28 1.92 18.22
N PHE A 168 9.60 1.73 18.28
CA PHE A 168 10.24 1.04 19.40
C PHE A 168 10.38 1.90 20.65
N GLU A 169 10.50 3.22 20.49
CA GLU A 169 10.56 4.16 21.62
C GLU A 169 9.18 4.40 22.25
N HIS A 170 8.14 4.56 21.42
CA HIS A 170 6.83 5.04 21.87
C HIS A 170 5.69 4.01 21.74
N GLY A 171 5.89 2.97 20.94
CA GLY A 171 4.88 1.94 20.71
C GLY A 171 4.78 0.90 21.81
N LYS A 172 3.87 -0.06 21.60
CA LYS A 172 3.70 -1.19 22.52
C LYS A 172 4.94 -2.10 22.46
N PRO A 173 5.45 -2.63 23.60
CA PRO A 173 6.65 -3.49 23.61
C PRO A 173 6.55 -4.72 22.71
N TRP A 174 5.34 -5.25 22.51
CA TRP A 174 5.12 -6.42 21.66
C TRP A 174 5.35 -6.14 20.17
N LEU A 175 5.28 -4.89 19.71
CA LEU A 175 5.55 -4.52 18.32
C LEU A 175 7.01 -4.75 17.94
N GLN A 176 7.95 -4.44 18.84
CA GLN A 176 9.36 -4.74 18.64
C GLN A 176 9.59 -6.26 18.54
N ARG A 177 8.92 -7.03 19.41
CA ARG A 177 8.97 -8.48 19.37
C ARG A 177 8.40 -9.03 18.07
N LEU A 178 7.24 -8.52 17.62
CA LEU A 178 6.63 -8.90 16.35
C LEU A 178 7.59 -8.65 15.19
N TRP A 179 8.17 -7.45 15.11
CA TRP A 179 9.11 -7.08 14.04
C TRP A 179 10.33 -7.98 13.98
N GLN A 180 10.91 -8.31 15.14
CA GLN A 180 12.08 -9.18 15.23
C GLN A 180 11.78 -10.64 14.87
N GLU A 181 10.63 -11.17 15.32
CA GLU A 181 10.20 -12.56 15.05
C GLU A 181 9.79 -12.74 13.57
N ASP A 182 8.99 -11.80 13.04
CA ASP A 182 8.28 -11.99 11.78
C ASP A 182 8.88 -11.16 10.61
N LYS A 183 9.81 -10.23 10.87
CA LYS A 183 10.61 -9.47 9.87
C LYS A 183 9.82 -8.89 8.70
N GLY A 184 8.68 -8.27 8.99
CA GLY A 184 7.80 -7.71 7.96
C GLY A 184 6.91 -8.75 7.28
N ALA A 185 6.69 -9.93 7.87
CA ALA A 185 5.60 -10.80 7.45
C ALA A 185 4.24 -10.18 7.84
N THR A 186 3.22 -10.51 7.05
CA THR A 186 1.83 -10.14 7.33
C THR A 186 1.40 -10.68 8.69
N TRP A 187 0.67 -9.89 9.47
CA TRP A 187 0.14 -10.29 10.76
C TRP A 187 -1.33 -9.93 10.88
N GLY A 188 -2.07 -10.66 11.71
CA GLY A 188 -3.49 -10.40 11.95
C GLY A 188 -4.32 -11.66 11.89
N TYR A 189 -5.43 -11.60 11.16
CA TYR A 189 -6.50 -12.60 11.26
C TYR A 189 -6.96 -13.11 9.91
N ALA A 190 -7.30 -14.39 9.87
CA ALA A 190 -8.19 -14.92 8.83
C ALA A 190 -9.64 -14.50 9.15
N VAL A 191 -10.37 -14.02 8.14
CA VAL A 191 -11.76 -13.53 8.30
C VAL A 191 -12.68 -14.26 7.36
N PHE A 192 -13.74 -14.88 7.87
CA PHE A 192 -14.85 -15.36 7.05
C PHE A 192 -15.95 -14.31 7.02
N GLU A 193 -16.35 -13.88 5.83
CA GLU A 193 -17.40 -12.89 5.61
C GLU A 193 -18.66 -13.60 5.11
N ASN A 194 -19.79 -13.40 5.79
CA ASN A 194 -21.07 -14.01 5.42
C ASN A 194 -21.51 -13.49 4.03
N PRO A 195 -21.73 -14.35 3.02
CA PRO A 195 -22.11 -13.93 1.68
C PRO A 195 -23.41 -13.12 1.62
N GLN A 196 -24.38 -13.40 2.50
CA GLN A 196 -25.62 -12.63 2.58
C GLN A 196 -25.33 -11.18 2.97
N PHE A 197 -24.36 -10.96 3.85
CA PHE A 197 -23.95 -9.62 4.25
C PHE A 197 -23.05 -8.96 3.19
N VAL A 198 -22.15 -9.71 2.54
CA VAL A 198 -21.35 -9.17 1.42
C VAL A 198 -22.23 -8.66 0.27
N ALA A 199 -23.39 -9.29 0.05
CA ALA A 199 -24.37 -8.84 -0.93
C ALA A 199 -25.25 -7.66 -0.47
N ASP A 200 -25.15 -7.24 0.80
CA ASP A 200 -25.93 -6.14 1.35
C ASP A 200 -25.38 -4.78 0.88
N PRO A 201 -26.23 -3.83 0.44
CA PRO A 201 -25.79 -2.48 0.06
C PRO A 201 -25.02 -1.71 1.16
N LEU A 202 -25.15 -2.11 2.42
CA LEU A 202 -24.47 -1.50 3.57
C LEU A 202 -23.07 -2.08 3.81
N PHE A 203 -22.67 -3.14 3.07
CA PHE A 203 -21.36 -3.77 3.22
C PHE A 203 -20.22 -2.78 3.01
N ASP A 204 -20.24 -2.00 1.93
CA ASP A 204 -19.18 -1.03 1.62
C ASP A 204 -19.05 0.05 2.69
N ALA A 205 -20.19 0.53 3.22
CA ALA A 205 -20.20 1.49 4.33
C ALA A 205 -19.56 0.89 5.58
N TYR A 206 -19.90 -0.36 5.91
CA TYR A 206 -19.27 -1.08 7.01
C TYR A 206 -17.76 -1.25 6.82
N LYS A 207 -17.30 -1.63 5.61
CA LYS A 207 -15.87 -1.79 5.33
C LYS A 207 -15.10 -0.48 5.45
N GLY A 208 -15.71 0.64 5.05
CA GLY A 208 -15.16 1.98 5.27
C GLY A 208 -14.94 2.28 6.75
N GLU A 209 -15.97 2.08 7.59
CA GLU A 209 -15.88 2.29 9.04
C GLU A 209 -14.91 1.32 9.72
N GLN A 210 -14.89 0.05 9.29
CA GLN A 210 -13.93 -0.95 9.75
C GLN A 210 -12.49 -0.50 9.45
N GLY A 211 -12.22 -0.01 8.24
CA GLY A 211 -10.91 0.52 7.86
C GLY A 211 -10.45 1.65 8.78
N ILE A 212 -11.33 2.63 9.02
CA ILE A 212 -11.06 3.77 9.92
C ILE A 212 -10.81 3.29 11.36
N ALA A 213 -11.58 2.32 11.85
CA ALA A 213 -11.45 1.76 13.20
C ALA A 213 -10.09 1.08 13.42
N ILE A 214 -9.66 0.28 12.44
CA ILE A 214 -8.38 -0.42 12.45
C ILE A 214 -7.23 0.57 12.33
N GLU A 215 -7.31 1.54 11.40
CA GLU A 215 -6.30 2.59 11.23
C GLU A 215 -6.08 3.36 12.54
N LYS A 216 -7.17 3.81 13.20
CA LYS A 216 -7.09 4.48 14.50
C LYS A 216 -6.47 3.59 15.58
N SER A 217 -6.72 2.29 15.53
CA SER A 217 -6.17 1.33 16.49
C SER A 217 -4.68 1.10 16.28
N LEU A 218 -4.22 1.01 15.03
CA LEU A 218 -2.81 0.94 14.65
C LEU A 218 -2.06 2.21 15.06
N HIS A 219 -2.65 3.39 14.83
CA HIS A 219 -2.09 4.66 15.30
C HIS A 219 -1.99 4.71 16.83
N ARG A 220 -3.00 4.23 17.56
CA ARG A 220 -3.00 4.23 19.03
C ARG A 220 -1.86 3.41 19.62
N ILE A 221 -1.49 2.30 18.99
CA ILE A 221 -0.36 1.48 19.44
C ILE A 221 0.98 1.92 18.86
N VAL A 222 0.99 2.98 18.04
CA VAL A 222 2.15 3.50 17.32
C VAL A 222 2.79 2.38 16.49
N ALA A 223 2.01 1.70 15.65
CA ALA A 223 2.54 0.66 14.75
C ALA A 223 3.37 1.23 13.58
N GLY A 224 3.40 2.55 13.41
CA GLY A 224 4.19 3.22 12.38
C GLY A 224 3.80 2.85 10.95
N LEU A 225 4.52 3.43 9.99
CA LEU A 225 4.46 3.07 8.57
C LEU A 225 5.16 1.74 8.27
N GLN A 226 5.96 1.21 9.20
CA GLN A 226 6.72 -0.01 8.95
C GLN A 226 6.09 -1.28 9.51
N ILE A 227 5.26 -1.24 10.57
CA ILE A 227 4.57 -2.43 11.08
C ILE A 227 3.08 -2.41 10.70
N GLY A 228 2.48 -1.23 10.72
CA GLY A 228 1.06 -1.02 10.42
C GLY A 228 0.59 -1.62 9.09
N PRO A 229 1.27 -1.36 7.95
CA PRO A 229 0.86 -1.88 6.65
C PRO A 229 0.86 -3.41 6.52
N TYR A 230 1.60 -4.11 7.38
CA TYR A 230 1.60 -5.57 7.40
C TYR A 230 0.41 -6.16 8.18
N TYR A 231 -0.40 -5.33 8.86
CA TYR A 231 -1.64 -5.79 9.47
C TYR A 231 -2.65 -6.19 8.39
N SER A 232 -3.22 -7.38 8.52
CA SER A 232 -4.22 -7.87 7.59
C SER A 232 -5.38 -8.58 8.27
N MET A 233 -6.57 -8.25 7.80
CA MET A 233 -7.80 -8.99 8.04
C MET A 233 -8.14 -9.73 6.76
N GLN A 234 -7.49 -10.88 6.55
CA GLN A 234 -7.47 -11.54 5.26
C GLN A 234 -8.77 -12.34 5.02
N PRO A 235 -9.59 -11.96 4.02
CA PRO A 235 -10.81 -12.68 3.70
C PRO A 235 -10.51 -14.12 3.29
N GLN A 236 -11.33 -15.04 3.79
CA GLN A 236 -11.28 -16.46 3.47
C GLN A 236 -12.48 -16.84 2.60
N THR A 237 -12.28 -17.80 1.71
CA THR A 237 -13.37 -18.32 0.88
C THR A 237 -14.45 -18.92 1.76
N TRP A 238 -15.70 -18.53 1.51
CA TRP A 238 -16.84 -19.10 2.22
C TRP A 238 -17.02 -20.59 1.84
N PRO A 239 -17.15 -21.51 2.81
CA PRO A 239 -17.35 -22.92 2.51
C PRO A 239 -18.69 -23.19 1.84
N SER A 240 -18.68 -23.87 0.70
CA SER A 240 -19.89 -24.22 -0.07
C SER A 240 -20.84 -25.14 0.71
N GLN A 241 -20.33 -25.87 1.70
CA GLN A 241 -21.10 -26.77 2.56
C GLN A 241 -21.99 -26.02 3.55
N ILE A 242 -21.81 -24.71 3.74
CA ILE A 242 -22.64 -23.93 4.67
C ILE A 242 -24.08 -23.80 4.18
N GLY A 243 -24.33 -23.68 2.86
CA GLY A 243 -25.67 -23.58 2.29
C GLY A 243 -26.52 -22.44 2.91
N ASP A 244 -27.84 -22.60 2.91
CA ASP A 244 -28.81 -21.68 3.57
C ASP A 244 -28.95 -21.96 5.07
N VAL A 245 -27.86 -22.26 5.76
CA VAL A 245 -27.91 -22.42 7.22
C VAL A 245 -27.91 -21.03 7.86
N ASP A 246 -29.00 -20.68 8.53
CA ASP A 246 -29.15 -19.37 9.20
C ASP A 246 -28.74 -19.39 10.68
N ARG A 247 -28.50 -20.57 11.25
CA ARG A 247 -28.17 -20.69 12.68
C ARG A 247 -26.68 -20.46 12.91
N LEU A 248 -26.36 -19.41 13.66
CA LEU A 248 -24.98 -19.01 13.98
C LEU A 248 -24.08 -20.17 14.42
N HIS A 249 -24.54 -21.04 15.34
CA HIS A 249 -23.73 -22.15 15.83
C HIS A 249 -23.39 -23.18 14.74
N GLU A 250 -24.34 -23.50 13.86
CA GLU A 250 -24.13 -24.44 12.74
C GLU A 250 -23.18 -23.83 11.69
N ILE A 251 -23.29 -22.52 11.41
CA ILE A 251 -22.35 -21.78 10.56
C ILE A 251 -20.95 -21.86 11.17
N VAL A 252 -20.81 -21.49 12.45
CA VAL A 252 -19.52 -21.44 13.15
C VAL A 252 -18.85 -22.81 13.16
N ASP A 253 -19.59 -23.90 13.41
CA ASP A 253 -19.02 -25.25 13.39
C ASP A 253 -18.43 -25.64 12.03
N LYS A 254 -19.11 -25.28 10.94
CA LYS A 254 -18.59 -25.50 9.58
C LYS A 254 -17.37 -24.62 9.30
N LEU A 255 -17.38 -23.36 9.74
CA LEU A 255 -16.21 -22.47 9.62
C LEU A 255 -15.01 -22.99 10.42
N ARG A 256 -15.22 -23.56 11.62
CA ARG A 256 -14.16 -24.20 12.41
C ARG A 256 -13.52 -25.36 11.65
N GLN A 257 -14.34 -26.21 11.03
CA GLN A 257 -13.86 -27.35 10.22
C GLN A 257 -13.02 -26.87 9.03
N GLU A 258 -13.51 -25.86 8.29
CA GLU A 258 -12.76 -25.28 7.17
C GLU A 258 -11.46 -24.63 7.63
N PHE A 259 -11.49 -23.82 8.68
CA PHE A 259 -10.29 -23.16 9.19
C PHE A 259 -9.24 -24.18 9.65
N LYS A 260 -9.66 -25.24 10.37
CA LYS A 260 -8.77 -26.34 10.76
C LYS A 260 -8.15 -27.02 9.55
N HIS A 261 -8.93 -27.29 8.50
CA HIS A 261 -8.42 -27.86 7.26
C HIS A 261 -7.34 -26.96 6.64
N ARG A 262 -7.63 -25.68 6.43
CA ARG A 262 -6.66 -24.71 5.86
C ARG A 262 -5.39 -24.56 6.71
N ARG A 263 -5.55 -24.52 8.03
CA ARG A 263 -4.44 -24.43 8.98
C ARG A 263 -3.53 -25.66 8.89
N ASN A 264 -4.10 -26.86 8.83
CA ASN A 264 -3.37 -28.12 8.84
C ASN A 264 -2.69 -28.39 7.49
N GLU A 265 -3.32 -27.99 6.38
CA GLU A 265 -2.73 -28.08 5.03
C GLU A 265 -1.70 -26.97 4.74
N GLY A 266 -1.49 -26.02 5.67
CA GLY A 266 -0.55 -24.92 5.47
C GLY A 266 -1.01 -23.87 4.45
N ILE A 267 -2.30 -23.83 4.14
CA ILE A 267 -2.92 -22.89 3.17
C ILE A 267 -3.00 -21.47 3.75
N LEU A 268 -3.12 -21.34 5.08
CA LEU A 268 -3.14 -20.03 5.73
C LEU A 268 -1.78 -19.34 5.60
N PRO A 269 -1.74 -18.05 5.16
CA PRO A 269 -0.50 -17.31 5.06
C PRO A 269 0.29 -17.25 6.37
N ASN A 270 1.60 -17.19 6.23
CA ASN A 270 2.50 -17.08 7.36
C ASN A 270 2.27 -15.75 8.08
N GLY A 271 2.19 -15.82 9.42
CA GLY A 271 2.02 -14.67 10.31
C GLY A 271 0.57 -14.35 10.73
N LEU A 272 -0.44 -14.93 10.05
CA LEU A 272 -1.81 -14.91 10.59
C LEU A 272 -1.93 -15.79 11.84
N LEU A 273 -2.79 -15.39 12.78
CA LEU A 273 -3.10 -16.19 13.95
C LEU A 273 -3.76 -17.52 13.55
N ARG A 274 -3.27 -18.61 14.15
CA ARG A 274 -3.68 -20.00 13.87
C ARG A 274 -4.58 -20.60 14.94
N ASN A 275 -4.79 -19.88 16.04
CA ASN A 275 -5.55 -20.31 17.22
C ASN A 275 -6.82 -19.47 17.43
N VAL A 276 -7.19 -18.66 16.44
CA VAL A 276 -8.43 -17.88 16.36
C VAL A 276 -8.65 -17.47 14.90
N PHE A 277 -9.90 -17.35 14.50
CA PHE A 277 -10.30 -16.63 13.28
C PHE A 277 -11.48 -15.71 13.58
N LEU A 278 -11.72 -14.75 12.68
CA LEU A 278 -12.84 -13.82 12.81
C LEU A 278 -13.97 -14.21 11.87
N TYR A 279 -15.20 -13.95 12.29
CA TYR A 279 -16.40 -14.11 11.50
C TYR A 279 -17.20 -12.81 11.47
N LEU A 280 -17.57 -12.38 10.26
CA LEU A 280 -18.34 -11.18 9.99
C LEU A 280 -19.72 -11.57 9.45
N ASP A 281 -20.76 -11.23 10.19
CA ASP A 281 -22.15 -11.39 9.81
C ASP A 281 -22.92 -10.07 9.87
N HIS A 282 -24.21 -10.13 9.48
CA HIS A 282 -25.10 -8.97 9.50
C HIS A 282 -25.27 -8.39 10.93
N GLU A 283 -25.20 -9.22 11.98
CA GLU A 283 -25.31 -8.74 13.37
C GLU A 283 -24.08 -7.92 13.77
N SER A 284 -22.89 -8.41 13.45
CA SER A 284 -21.62 -7.69 13.62
C SER A 284 -21.66 -6.35 12.89
N ALA A 285 -22.18 -6.32 11.66
CA ALA A 285 -22.29 -5.11 10.86
C ALA A 285 -23.32 -4.10 11.40
N SER A 286 -24.44 -4.61 11.90
CA SER A 286 -25.51 -3.79 12.49
C SER A 286 -25.05 -3.01 13.72
N SER A 287 -23.95 -3.41 14.36
CA SER A 287 -23.33 -2.69 15.48
C SER A 287 -22.87 -1.27 15.10
N VAL A 288 -22.56 -1.02 13.82
CA VAL A 288 -22.15 0.28 13.28
C VAL A 288 -23.37 1.11 12.85
N LEU A 289 -24.24 0.46 12.09
CA LEU A 289 -25.18 1.14 11.19
C LEU A 289 -26.39 1.71 11.92
N TYR A 290 -26.75 1.15 13.08
CA TYR A 290 -27.95 1.54 13.83
C TYR A 290 -27.65 2.29 15.14
N ALA A 291 -26.41 2.28 15.62
CA ALA A 291 -26.04 2.80 16.93
C ALA A 291 -25.26 4.13 16.83
N HIS A 292 -25.88 5.19 16.29
CA HIS A 292 -25.35 6.58 16.30
C HIS A 292 -23.80 6.71 16.25
N ALA A 293 -23.16 5.98 15.32
CA ALA A 293 -21.79 6.19 14.82
C ALA A 293 -20.62 6.19 15.83
N TYR A 294 -20.71 5.50 16.98
CA TYR A 294 -19.51 5.28 17.79
C TYR A 294 -18.77 4.03 17.33
N VAL A 295 -17.65 4.25 16.64
CA VAL A 295 -16.69 3.20 16.23
C VAL A 295 -16.28 2.29 17.40
N ASP A 296 -16.33 2.78 18.64
CA ASP A 296 -16.08 2.01 19.85
C ASP A 296 -17.06 0.82 20.05
N ASN A 297 -18.27 0.88 19.48
CA ASN A 297 -19.28 -0.19 19.58
C ASN A 297 -19.13 -1.29 18.53
N MET A 298 -18.22 -1.12 17.56
CA MET A 298 -18.00 -2.12 16.52
C MET A 298 -17.41 -3.39 17.08
N TRP A 299 -17.94 -4.53 16.68
CA TRP A 299 -17.40 -5.83 17.07
C TRP A 299 -17.47 -6.85 15.94
N MET A 300 -16.68 -7.92 16.08
CA MET A 300 -16.76 -9.13 15.25
C MET A 300 -16.77 -10.36 16.13
N TRP A 301 -17.24 -11.48 15.57
CA TRP A 301 -17.12 -12.77 16.24
C TRP A 301 -15.68 -13.25 16.19
N ALA A 302 -15.07 -13.49 17.35
CA ALA A 302 -13.85 -14.27 17.45
C ALA A 302 -14.21 -15.72 17.76
N VAL A 303 -13.74 -16.63 16.92
CA VAL A 303 -14.07 -18.05 16.99
C VAL A 303 -12.85 -18.83 17.44
N ASP A 304 -13.02 -19.65 18.48
CA ASP A 304 -12.06 -20.66 18.87
C ASP A 304 -12.18 -21.85 17.90
N PRO A 305 -11.17 -22.09 17.04
CA PRO A 305 -11.22 -23.20 16.09
C PRO A 305 -11.22 -24.55 16.80
N ASP A 306 -10.55 -24.66 17.95
CA ASP A 306 -10.26 -25.92 18.64
C ASP A 306 -11.29 -26.26 19.72
N HIS A 307 -12.28 -25.38 19.95
CA HIS A 307 -13.39 -25.66 20.85
C HIS A 307 -14.15 -26.94 20.45
N THR A 308 -14.29 -27.82 21.42
CA THR A 308 -15.20 -28.97 21.39
C THR A 308 -16.40 -28.64 22.28
N PRO A 309 -17.64 -28.73 21.76
CA PRO A 309 -18.83 -28.60 22.61
C PRO A 309 -18.76 -29.67 23.70
N ASP A 310 -18.59 -29.27 24.96
CA ASP A 310 -18.76 -30.20 26.07
C ASP A 310 -20.25 -30.48 26.25
N ASP A 311 -20.60 -31.75 26.46
CA ASP A 311 -21.98 -32.19 26.74
C ASP A 311 -22.55 -31.54 28.04
N ASP A 312 -21.69 -30.91 28.85
CA ASP A 312 -21.98 -30.41 30.20
C ASP A 312 -21.63 -28.91 30.39
N THR A 313 -21.81 -28.09 29.34
CA THR A 313 -21.50 -26.64 29.34
C THR A 313 -22.41 -25.82 30.26
N THR A 314 -22.21 -25.97 31.57
CA THR A 314 -22.87 -25.20 32.63
C THR A 314 -22.45 -23.73 32.65
N ASP A 315 -21.32 -23.38 32.04
CA ASP A 315 -20.81 -22.02 32.02
C ASP A 315 -21.30 -21.17 30.83
N GLY A 316 -21.88 -21.77 29.79
CA GLY A 316 -22.44 -21.04 28.65
C GLY A 316 -21.45 -20.58 27.58
N TYR A 317 -20.15 -20.93 27.66
CA TYR A 317 -19.18 -20.62 26.62
C TYR A 317 -19.35 -21.55 25.40
N LYS A 318 -19.65 -20.97 24.22
CA LYS A 318 -19.94 -21.73 22.98
C LYS A 318 -18.75 -21.83 22.02
N GLY A 319 -17.54 -21.47 22.48
CA GLY A 319 -16.35 -21.42 21.63
C GLY A 319 -16.29 -20.22 20.67
N TYR A 320 -17.13 -19.21 20.88
CA TYR A 320 -17.07 -17.94 20.15
C TYR A 320 -17.63 -16.83 21.02
N PHE A 321 -17.17 -15.60 20.78
CA PHE A 321 -17.63 -14.41 21.49
C PHE A 321 -17.32 -13.15 20.68
N ARG A 322 -17.87 -12.02 21.10
CA ARG A 322 -17.67 -10.74 20.42
C ARG A 322 -16.35 -10.10 20.86
N VAL A 323 -15.61 -9.53 19.93
CA VAL A 323 -14.41 -8.73 20.23
C VAL A 323 -14.57 -7.36 19.59
N SER A 324 -14.31 -6.30 20.35
CA SER A 324 -14.35 -4.94 19.82
C SER A 324 -13.27 -4.76 18.75
N LEU A 325 -13.60 -4.13 17.62
CA LEU A 325 -12.63 -3.87 16.54
C LEU A 325 -11.42 -3.09 17.05
N LYS A 326 -11.67 -2.14 17.97
CA LYS A 326 -10.63 -1.33 18.61
C LYS A 326 -9.55 -2.18 19.29
N GLN A 327 -9.93 -3.37 19.74
CA GLN A 327 -9.13 -4.22 20.61
C GLN A 327 -8.58 -5.44 19.87
N LEU A 328 -8.99 -5.65 18.61
CA LEU A 328 -8.42 -6.66 17.72
C LEU A 328 -6.92 -6.50 17.55
N VAL A 329 -6.43 -5.27 17.42
CA VAL A 329 -5.02 -5.00 17.11
C VAL A 329 -4.12 -5.00 18.36
N ASP A 330 -4.66 -4.57 19.51
CA ASP A 330 -3.88 -4.40 20.75
C ASP A 330 -4.08 -5.61 21.69
N ASN A 331 -5.08 -5.55 22.57
CA ASN A 331 -5.24 -6.52 23.65
C ASN A 331 -5.54 -7.93 23.14
N PHE A 332 -6.41 -8.07 22.14
CA PHE A 332 -6.83 -9.38 21.67
C PHE A 332 -5.71 -10.09 20.88
N TYR A 333 -5.02 -9.37 19.99
CA TYR A 333 -3.91 -9.94 19.22
C TYR A 333 -2.82 -10.47 20.14
N VAL A 334 -2.40 -9.66 21.12
CA VAL A 334 -1.36 -10.03 22.08
C VAL A 334 -1.77 -11.24 22.91
N ALA A 335 -3.00 -11.25 23.42
CA ALA A 335 -3.52 -12.35 24.20
C ALA A 335 -3.50 -13.67 23.41
N ARG A 336 -3.77 -13.62 22.11
CA ARG A 336 -3.76 -14.82 21.27
C ARG A 336 -2.37 -15.20 20.78
N ARG A 337 -1.48 -14.24 20.53
CA ARG A 337 -0.14 -14.51 19.98
C ARG A 337 0.85 -14.99 21.03
N TRP A 338 0.89 -14.37 22.20
CA TRP A 338 1.98 -14.58 23.18
C TRP A 338 1.53 -14.97 24.59
N GLN A 339 0.23 -14.95 24.90
CA GLN A 339 -0.31 -15.35 26.21
C GLN A 339 -1.05 -16.68 26.09
N SER A 340 -0.32 -17.75 25.79
CA SER A 340 -0.91 -19.08 25.54
C SER A 340 -1.62 -19.67 26.77
N GLU A 341 -1.32 -19.16 27.96
CA GLU A 341 -1.99 -19.46 29.22
C GLU A 341 -3.41 -18.89 29.30
N ILE A 342 -3.72 -17.82 28.55
CA ILE A 342 -5.06 -17.23 28.53
C ILE A 342 -5.90 -17.96 27.48
N SER A 343 -6.90 -18.69 27.95
CA SER A 343 -7.81 -19.40 27.06
C SER A 343 -8.82 -18.44 26.41
N MET A 344 -9.39 -18.83 25.26
CA MET A 344 -10.50 -18.08 24.65
C MET A 344 -11.71 -17.97 25.59
N LYS A 345 -11.87 -18.92 26.51
CA LYS A 345 -12.89 -18.92 27.55
C LYS A 345 -12.64 -17.84 28.62
N ASP A 346 -11.40 -17.58 28.98
CA ASP A 346 -11.06 -16.52 29.94
C ASP A 346 -11.31 -15.14 29.33
N LEU A 347 -10.96 -14.96 28.05
CA LEU A 347 -11.29 -13.75 27.29
C LEU A 347 -12.81 -13.55 27.15
N TRP A 348 -13.57 -14.63 26.91
CA TRP A 348 -15.04 -14.57 26.90
C TRP A 348 -15.62 -14.17 28.26
N LYS A 349 -15.09 -14.68 29.39
CA LYS A 349 -15.52 -14.27 30.73
C LYS A 349 -15.28 -12.78 30.97
N ALA A 350 -14.12 -12.26 30.56
CA ALA A 350 -13.82 -10.84 30.63
C ALA A 350 -14.82 -10.02 29.79
N ALA A 351 -15.14 -10.49 28.58
CA ALA A 351 -16.14 -9.85 27.71
C ALA A 351 -17.53 -9.73 28.35
N GLN A 352 -17.91 -10.61 29.28
CA GLN A 352 -19.24 -10.55 29.92
C GLN A 352 -19.41 -9.31 30.80
N GLY A 353 -18.32 -8.69 31.26
CA GLY A 353 -18.35 -7.44 32.03
C GLY A 353 -18.42 -6.18 31.17
N GLU A 354 -18.26 -6.30 29.86
CA GLU A 354 -18.08 -5.16 28.94
C GLU A 354 -19.38 -4.76 28.23
N PRO A 355 -19.49 -3.50 27.75
CA PRO A 355 -20.57 -3.09 26.87
C PRO A 355 -20.70 -4.02 25.66
N ASN A 356 -21.94 -4.33 25.27
CA ASN A 356 -22.27 -5.24 24.17
C ASN A 356 -21.72 -6.67 24.33
N THR A 357 -21.26 -7.05 25.52
CA THR A 357 -20.58 -8.33 25.81
C THR A 357 -19.39 -8.59 24.89
N ALA A 358 -18.72 -7.51 24.46
CA ALA A 358 -17.59 -7.56 23.55
C ALA A 358 -16.29 -7.38 24.31
N PHE A 359 -15.34 -8.29 24.12
CA PHE A 359 -14.05 -8.23 24.80
C PHE A 359 -13.33 -6.93 24.44
N ALA A 360 -12.86 -6.25 25.49
CA ALA A 360 -12.02 -5.08 25.36
C ALA A 360 -10.64 -5.23 26.00
N SER A 361 -10.57 -5.73 27.24
CA SER A 361 -9.34 -5.86 28.01
C SER A 361 -9.46 -6.97 29.05
N MET A 362 -8.33 -7.55 29.46
CA MET A 362 -8.25 -8.42 30.63
C MET A 362 -8.10 -7.64 31.94
N GLU A 363 -7.57 -6.42 31.86
CA GLU A 363 -7.53 -5.48 32.97
C GLU A 363 -8.82 -4.67 32.99
N PRO A 364 -9.52 -4.55 34.13
CA PRO A 364 -10.68 -3.67 34.22
C PRO A 364 -10.25 -2.25 33.86
N GLU A 365 -10.91 -1.64 32.87
CA GLU A 365 -10.57 -0.29 32.45
C GLU A 365 -10.71 0.68 33.64
N THR A 366 -9.63 1.36 33.99
CA THR A 366 -9.74 2.64 34.71
C THR A 366 -10.40 3.63 33.73
N PRO A 367 -11.54 4.26 34.07
CA PRO A 367 -12.38 5.02 33.15
C PRO A 367 -11.74 6.28 32.50
N ASP A 368 -10.44 6.53 32.69
CA ASP A 368 -9.71 7.69 32.18
C ASP A 368 -8.77 7.41 30.97
N LYS A 369 -8.91 6.28 30.27
CA LYS A 369 -8.19 6.05 29.01
C LYS A 369 -9.09 6.38 27.80
N PHE A 370 -9.24 7.69 27.55
CA PHE A 370 -9.85 8.34 26.38
C PHE A 370 -10.81 7.47 25.52
N PRO A 371 -12.14 7.67 25.60
CA PRO A 371 -13.05 7.11 24.59
C PRO A 371 -12.60 7.59 23.20
N LEU A 372 -12.76 6.76 22.15
CA LEU A 372 -12.60 7.22 20.77
C LEU A 372 -13.85 8.05 20.45
N ARG A 373 -14.00 9.18 21.12
CA ARG A 373 -14.91 10.22 20.68
C ARG A 373 -14.44 10.56 19.28
N THR A 374 -15.36 10.48 18.33
CA THR A 374 -15.24 11.18 17.06
C THR A 374 -15.08 12.65 17.39
N GLU A 375 -13.84 13.09 17.61
CA GLU A 375 -13.49 14.49 17.50
C GLU A 375 -13.74 14.87 16.05
N THR A 376 -14.96 15.32 15.77
CA THR A 376 -15.24 16.23 14.68
C THR A 376 -14.26 17.39 14.82
N HIS A 377 -13.22 17.40 14.00
CA HIS A 377 -12.31 18.51 13.73
C HIS A 377 -11.66 19.19 14.95
N ASN A 378 -10.36 18.92 15.19
CA ASN A 378 -9.29 19.90 15.45
C ASN A 378 -8.03 19.21 16.01
N LEU A 379 -7.37 18.38 15.20
CA LEU A 379 -5.93 18.24 15.37
C LEU A 379 -5.30 19.53 14.85
N VAL A 380 -4.53 20.21 15.71
CA VAL A 380 -3.73 21.38 15.31
C VAL A 380 -2.74 20.91 14.23
N PRO A 381 -2.78 21.46 13.01
CA PRO A 381 -1.81 21.16 11.98
C PRO A 381 -0.50 21.85 12.35
N GLY A 382 0.37 21.16 13.08
CA GLY A 382 1.61 21.76 13.59
C GLY A 382 2.84 20.85 13.60
N GLU A 383 2.71 19.56 13.94
CA GLU A 383 3.91 18.75 14.22
C GLU A 383 3.91 17.33 13.63
N LEU A 384 2.86 16.95 12.89
CA LEU A 384 2.93 15.77 12.04
C LEU A 384 3.39 16.22 10.66
N ARG A 385 4.62 15.86 10.27
CA ARG A 385 5.07 15.99 8.88
C ARG A 385 4.00 15.37 7.98
N PRO A 386 3.66 15.99 6.84
CA PRO A 386 2.70 15.40 5.91
C PRO A 386 3.13 13.97 5.61
N ILE A 387 2.26 13.01 5.92
CA ILE A 387 2.42 11.62 5.50
C ILE A 387 2.43 11.68 3.97
N ARG A 388 3.62 11.64 3.38
CA ARG A 388 3.78 11.39 1.94
C ARG A 388 3.28 9.98 1.73
N ARG A 389 2.05 9.83 1.22
CA ARG A 389 1.68 8.60 0.52
C ARG A 389 2.57 8.55 -0.71
N VAL A 390 3.65 7.79 -0.61
CA VAL A 390 4.37 7.29 -1.78
C VAL A 390 3.42 6.27 -2.38
N SER A 391 2.73 6.67 -3.44
CA SER A 391 1.99 5.73 -4.26
C SER A 391 2.97 4.65 -4.74
N ASP A 392 2.59 3.40 -4.58
CA ASP A 392 3.39 2.24 -4.99
C ASP A 392 3.82 2.40 -6.45
N CYS A 393 5.12 2.64 -6.68
CA CYS A 393 5.75 2.45 -7.98
C CYS A 393 6.19 0.99 -8.06
N ALA A 394 5.40 0.19 -8.77
CA ALA A 394 5.80 -1.11 -9.30
C ALA A 394 6.35 -0.93 -10.71
#